data_AF-A0A1H2QKS7-F1
#
_entry.id   AF-A0A1H2QKS7-F1
#
_cell.length_a   1.000
_cell.length_b   1.000
_cell.length_c   1.000
_cell.angle_alpha   90.00
_cell.angle_beta   90.00
_cell.angle_gamma   90.00
#
_symmetry.space_group_name_H-M   'P 1'
#
loop_
_entity.id
_entity.type
_entity.pdbx_description
1 polymer ?
#
loop_
_entity_poly.entity_id
_entity_poly.type
_entity_poly.pdbx_seq_one_letter_code
_entity_poly.pdbx_strand_id
1 'polypeptide(L)' 'MTVTCILCEDSFVPTSIQAKKIRKHPHRIFLCPACHERVAKKAKESPHLIQVKPSLPHL' A
#
# COMPACT_ATOMS: atom_id res chain seq x y z
N MET A 1 -7.08 -13.14 7.27
CA MET A 1 -7.93 -12.35 6.36
C MET A 1 -7.19 -12.20 5.05
N THR A 2 -7.93 -12.18 3.96
CA THR A 2 -7.41 -11.94 2.61
C THR A 2 -7.84 -10.54 2.18
N VAL A 3 -6.98 -9.87 1.41
CA VAL A 3 -7.26 -8.54 0.85
C VAL A 3 -7.03 -8.57 -0.64
N THR A 4 -7.92 -7.93 -1.38
CA THR A 4 -7.81 -7.80 -2.83
C THR A 4 -6.97 -6.57 -3.18
N CYS A 5 -5.97 -6.76 -4.04
CA CYS A 5 -5.19 -5.65 -4.57
C CYS A 5 -6.02 -4.83 -5.56
N ILE A 6 -6.04 -3.50 -5.43
CA ILE A 6 -6.80 -2.66 -6.37
C ILE A 6 -6.19 -2.60 -7.77
N LEU A 7 -4.89 -2.92 -7.92
CA LEU A 7 -4.18 -2.77 -9.19
C LEU A 7 -4.17 -4.03 -10.06
N CYS A 8 -4.14 -5.21 -9.44
CA CYS A 8 -4.11 -6.48 -10.16
C CYS A 8 -5.29 -7.38 -9.82
N GLU A 9 -6.19 -6.95 -8.94
CA GLU A 9 -7.38 -7.69 -8.50
C GLU A 9 -7.08 -9.05 -7.84
N ASP A 10 -5.80 -9.37 -7.62
CA ASP A 10 -5.38 -10.58 -6.93
C ASP A 10 -5.60 -10.47 -5.42
N SER A 11 -5.98 -11.60 -4.83
CA SER A 11 -6.06 -11.77 -3.39
C SER A 11 -4.69 -12.06 -2.81
N PHE A 12 -4.33 -11.37 -1.73
CA PHE A 12 -3.09 -11.65 -0.99
C PHE A 12 -3.32 -11.69 0.52
N VAL A 13 -2.37 -12.32 1.21
CA VAL A 13 -2.36 -12.38 2.68
C VAL A 13 -1.46 -11.27 3.21
N PRO A 14 -2.00 -10.25 3.90
CA PRO A 14 -1.20 -9.20 4.50
C PRO A 14 -0.41 -9.70 5.71
N THR A 15 0.76 -9.12 5.96
CA THR A 15 1.55 -9.41 7.18
C THR A 15 0.80 -8.95 8.44
N SER A 16 1.18 -9.44 9.63
CA SER A 16 0.54 -9.06 10.90
C SER A 16 0.47 -7.53 11.12
N ILE A 17 1.47 -6.78 10.66
CA ILE A 17 1.48 -5.31 10.77
C ILE A 17 0.52 -4.68 9.75
N GLN A 18 0.55 -5.13 8.49
CA GLN A 18 -0.38 -4.65 7.46
C GLN A 18 -1.83 -4.97 7.86
N ALA A 19 -2.06 -6.16 8.42
CA ALA A 19 -3.34 -6.60 8.91
C ALA A 19 -3.92 -5.66 9.97
N LYS A 20 -3.08 -5.22 10.92
CA LYS A 20 -3.48 -4.21 11.91
C LYS A 20 -3.85 -2.88 11.25
N LYS A 21 -3.07 -2.43 10.25
CA LYS A 21 -3.36 -1.18 9.51
C LYS A 21 -4.66 -1.26 8.72
N ILE A 22 -4.93 -2.38 8.06
CA ILE A 22 -6.18 -2.64 7.32
C ILE A 22 -7.37 -2.60 8.26
N ARG A 23 -7.29 -3.28 9.41
CA ARG A 23 -8.37 -3.25 10.41
C ARG A 23 -8.63 -1.86 10.97
N LYS A 24 -7.58 -1.07 11.20
CA LYS A 24 -7.70 0.32 11.69
C LYS A 24 -8.23 1.28 10.62
N HIS A 25 -7.90 1.05 9.35
CA HIS A 25 -8.26 1.92 8.24
C HIS A 25 -8.72 1.11 7.01
N PRO A 26 -9.89 0.43 7.07
CA PRO A 26 -10.34 -0.46 6.00
C PRO A 26 -10.67 0.27 4.70
N HIS A 27 -10.94 1.57 4.77
CA HIS A 27 -11.23 2.44 3.62
C HIS A 27 -9.99 2.87 2.84
N ARG A 28 -8.77 2.57 3.32
CA ARG A 28 -7.53 2.92 2.60
C ARG A 28 -7.27 1.92 1.48
N ILE A 29 -6.55 2.38 0.47
CA ILE A 29 -6.11 1.54 -0.64
C ILE A 29 -4.99 0.62 -0.16
N PHE A 30 -5.10 -0.67 -0.48
CA PHE A 30 -4.08 -1.67 -0.20
C PHE A 30 -3.57 -2.31 -1.49
N LEU A 31 -2.27 -2.51 -1.56
CA LEU A 31 -1.57 -3.09 -2.70
C LEU A 31 -0.95 -4.42 -2.28
N CYS A 32 -0.97 -5.40 -3.19
CA CYS A 32 -0.19 -6.61 -3.01
C CYS A 32 1.32 -6.26 -3.03
N PRO A 33 2.19 -7.11 -2.47
CA PRO A 33 3.63 -6.85 -2.42
C PRO A 33 4.24 -6.56 -3.79
N ALA A 34 3.84 -7.33 -4.81
CA ALA A 34 4.34 -7.17 -6.18
C ALA A 34 3.96 -5.81 -6.78
N CYS A 35 2.70 -5.38 -6.62
CA CYS A 35 2.26 -4.07 -7.09
C CYS A 35 2.92 -2.93 -6.31
N HIS A 36 3.13 -3.11 -5.00
CA HIS A 36 3.83 -2.13 -4.19
C HIS A 36 5.28 -1.93 -4.67
N GLU A 37 6.01 -3.01 -4.97
CA GLU A 37 7.36 -2.93 -5.53
C GLU A 37 7.38 -2.30 -6.92
N ARG A 38 6.45 -2.65 -7.80
CA ARG A 38 6.34 -2.04 -9.14
C ARG A 38 6.14 -0.53 -9.06
N VAL A 39 5.25 -0.07 -8.19
CA VAL A 39 4.98 1.37 -7.98
C VAL A 39 6.19 2.05 -7.34
N ALA A 40 6.81 1.42 -6.34
CA ALA A 40 8.00 1.98 -5.68
C ALA A 40 9.19 2.12 -6.64
N LYS A 41 9.41 1.12 -7.52
CA LYS A 41 10.46 1.18 -8.54
C LYS A 41 10.21 2.32 -9.52
N LYS A 42 8.98 2.45 -10.02
CA LYS A 42 8.59 3.53 -10.93
C LYS A 42 8.71 4.92 -10.29
N ALA A 43 8.37 5.05 -9.00
CA ALA A 43 8.55 6.28 -8.23
C ALA A 43 10.03 6.65 -8.05
N LYS A 44 10.91 5.65 -7.94
CA LYS A 44 12.37 5.86 -7.87
C LYS A 44 12.97 6.25 -9.22
N GLU A 45 12.44 5.70 -10.32
CA GLU A 45 12.90 5.95 -11.69
C GLU A 45 12.40 7.29 -12.26
N SER A 46 11.27 7.82 -11.76
CA SER A 46 10.69 9.08 -12.19
C SER A 46 10.45 10.00 -10.99
N PRO A 47 11.42 10.85 -10.58
CA PRO A 47 11.30 11.73 -9.42
C PRO A 47 10.30 12.89 -9.60
N HIS A 48 9.39 12.82 -10.59
CA HIS A 48 8.27 13.73 -10.65
C HIS A 48 7.45 13.59 -9.35
N LEU A 49 7.40 14.68 -8.60
CA LEU A 49 6.82 14.85 -7.26
C LEU A 49 5.34 14.43 -7.20
N ILE A 50 5.05 13.14 -7.16
CA ILE A 50 3.81 12.68 -6.54
C ILE A 50 4.04 12.81 -5.03
N GLN A 51 3.68 13.96 -4.46
CA GLN A 51 3.66 14.14 -3.01
C GLN A 51 2.62 13.21 -2.39
N VAL A 52 2.98 11.95 -2.18
CA VAL A 52 2.35 11.13 -1.14
C VAL A 52 2.89 11.62 0.19
N LYS A 53 2.28 12.68 0.73
CA LYS A 53 2.56 13.13 2.10
C LYS A 53 2.52 11.90 3.02
N PRO A 54 3.62 11.54 3.70
CA PRO A 54 3.56 10.56 4.76
C PRO A 54 2.60 11.16 5.79
N SER A 55 1.46 10.51 6.04
CA SER A 55 0.62 10.88 7.17
C SER A 55 1.47 10.66 8.42
N LEU A 56 2.04 11.75 8.94
CA LEU A 56 2.79 11.82 10.18
C LEU A 56 1.96 11.13 11.27
N PRO A 57 2.53 10.23 12.09
CA PRO A 57 1.88 9.88 13.33
C PRO A 57 1.80 11.16 14.16
N HIS A 58 0.58 11.59 14.50
CA HIS A 58 0.36 12.66 15.49
C HIS A 58 1.09 12.28 16.77
N LEU A 59 1.92 13.22 17.24
CA LEU A 59 2.45 13.24 18.60
C LEU A 59 1.33 13.61 19.56
#